data_AF-Q06ZW9-F1
#
_entry.id   AF-Q06ZW9-F1
#
_cell.length_a   1.000
_cell.length_b   1.000
_cell.length_c   1.000
_cell.angle_alpha   90.00
_cell.angle_beta   90.00
_cell.angle_gamma   90.00
#
_symmetry.space_group_name_H-M   'P 1'
#
loop_
_entity.id
_entity.type
_entity.pdbx_description
1 polymer ?
#
loop_
_entity_poly.entity_id
_entity_poly.type
_entity_poly.pdbx_seq_one_letter_code
_entity_poly.pdbx_strand_id
1 'polypeptide(L)'
;GKKERLLKIFDGWCDKVMELLLATDEDAILRRDIYDRTPSFSWGRGRVTLLGDSIHAMQPNLGQGGCMAIEDSYQLALELDKAWEQSIKSGSPMDVVSALKSYESARKLRVAIIHGLARLAAIMASTYKPYLGVGLGPLSFLTKFRIPHPGRVGGRIFIDIGMPLMLSWVLGGNGSKLEGRPLHCRLTDKASDQLQKWFQDDDSLERALNGEWFLFPIGQANPDPVAIFLGRDEKNICTIGSASHPDILGASIIINSPQVSKLHAQISYKDGLFFLTDLQSEHGTWITDNDGRRYRLPPNSPARFHPYDIIEFGSDKAAFRVKVTNQPPFSGKKRETKVLSAV
;
A
#
# COMPACT_ATOMS: atom_id res chain seq x y z
N GLY A 1 25.50 15.46 -6.98
CA GLY A 1 24.62 14.79 -7.97
C GLY A 1 23.14 14.93 -7.63
N LYS A 2 22.23 14.40 -8.45
CA LYS A 2 20.79 14.29 -8.16
C LYS A 2 20.57 13.40 -6.93
N LYS A 3 21.27 12.26 -6.80
CA LYS A 3 21.17 11.38 -5.63
C LYS A 3 21.58 12.10 -4.36
N GLU A 4 22.73 12.77 -4.38
CA GLU A 4 23.22 13.57 -3.24
C GLU A 4 22.19 14.63 -2.78
N ARG A 5 21.55 15.32 -3.73
CA ARG A 5 20.47 16.27 -3.40
C ARG A 5 19.28 15.58 -2.75
N LEU A 6 18.87 14.40 -3.23
CA LEU A 6 17.78 13.63 -2.62
C LEU A 6 18.17 13.16 -1.21
N LEU A 7 19.36 12.60 -1.02
CA LEU A 7 19.86 12.19 0.29
C LEU A 7 19.84 13.35 1.30
N LYS A 8 20.18 14.57 0.87
CA LYS A 8 20.10 15.77 1.71
C LYS A 8 18.66 16.20 2.02
N ILE A 9 17.73 16.06 1.07
CA ILE A 9 16.31 16.41 1.28
C ILE A 9 15.62 15.43 2.22
N PHE A 10 15.96 14.14 2.10
CA PHE A 10 15.39 13.05 2.88
C PHE A 10 16.21 12.67 4.11
N ASP A 11 17.19 13.51 4.49
CA ASP A 11 17.95 13.31 5.71
C ASP A 11 17.02 13.23 6.95
N GLY A 12 17.27 12.23 7.80
CA GLY A 12 16.44 11.94 8.98
C GLY A 12 15.11 11.23 8.69
N TRP A 13 14.84 10.78 7.46
CA TRP A 13 13.76 9.83 7.18
C TRP A 13 14.17 8.40 7.57
N CYS A 14 13.20 7.48 7.61
CA CYS A 14 13.47 6.09 8.00
C CYS A 14 14.40 5.36 7.03
N ASP A 15 15.11 4.36 7.56
CA ASP A 15 16.17 3.63 6.84
C ASP A 15 15.70 3.06 5.50
N LYS A 16 14.47 2.55 5.43
CA LYS A 16 13.88 2.01 4.19
C LYS A 16 13.83 3.02 3.04
N VAL A 17 13.55 4.29 3.34
CA VAL A 17 13.54 5.36 2.32
C VAL A 17 14.97 5.64 1.87
N MET A 18 15.92 5.65 2.79
CA MET A 18 17.33 5.88 2.49
C MET A 18 17.93 4.73 1.67
N GLU A 19 17.61 3.48 2.00
CA GLU A 19 18.02 2.29 1.25
C GLU A 19 17.54 2.35 -0.20
N LEU A 20 16.28 2.74 -0.44
CA LEU A 20 15.74 2.89 -1.80
C LEU A 20 16.49 3.96 -2.60
N LEU A 21 16.84 5.09 -1.99
CA LEU A 21 17.60 6.16 -2.65
C LEU A 21 19.03 5.72 -2.98
N LEU A 22 19.67 4.98 -2.07
CA LEU A 22 21.03 4.46 -2.28
C LEU A 22 21.07 3.42 -3.41
N ALA A 23 20.07 2.51 -3.43
CA ALA A 23 19.94 1.45 -4.43
C ALA A 23 19.54 1.95 -5.83
N THR A 24 19.03 3.17 -5.97
CA THR A 24 18.65 3.74 -7.28
C THR A 24 19.87 4.35 -7.96
N ASP A 25 20.25 3.93 -9.16
CA ASP A 25 21.40 4.51 -9.88
C ASP A 25 21.22 6.01 -10.20
N GLU A 26 22.32 6.76 -10.25
CA GLU A 26 22.31 8.24 -10.42
C GLU A 26 21.68 8.68 -11.77
N ASP A 27 21.92 7.90 -12.83
CA ASP A 27 21.39 8.11 -14.17
C ASP A 27 19.90 7.75 -14.27
N ALA A 28 19.42 6.80 -13.47
CA ALA A 28 17.99 6.46 -13.35
C ALA A 28 17.16 7.55 -12.66
N ILE A 29 17.78 8.49 -11.94
CA ILE A 29 17.08 9.59 -11.25
C ILE A 29 16.70 10.68 -12.26
N LEU A 30 15.38 10.88 -12.44
CA LEU A 30 14.83 11.90 -13.31
C LEU A 30 14.24 13.06 -12.51
N ARG A 31 14.72 14.28 -12.77
CA ARG A 31 14.09 15.50 -12.26
C ARG A 31 13.06 15.98 -13.27
N ARG A 32 11.80 16.08 -12.84
CA ARG A 32 10.71 16.69 -13.60
C ARG A 32 10.16 17.86 -12.82
N ASP A 33 10.21 19.04 -13.41
CA ASP A 33 9.57 20.22 -12.83
C ASP A 33 8.06 20.14 -13.09
N ILE A 34 7.27 20.52 -12.08
CA ILE A 34 5.80 20.44 -12.12
C ILE A 34 5.27 21.83 -12.45
N TYR A 35 4.48 21.92 -13.52
CA TYR A 35 3.80 23.13 -13.95
C TYR A 35 2.29 22.90 -13.93
N ASP A 36 1.54 23.91 -13.54
CA ASP A 36 0.08 23.96 -13.67
C ASP A 36 -0.36 25.27 -14.33
N ARG A 37 -1.66 25.39 -14.62
CA ARG A 37 -2.25 26.60 -15.22
C ARG A 37 -3.24 27.24 -14.26
N THR A 38 -3.26 28.56 -14.20
CA THR A 38 -4.34 29.26 -13.50
C THR A 38 -5.68 28.95 -14.20
N PRO A 39 -6.74 28.56 -13.45
CA PRO A 39 -8.04 28.26 -14.05
C PRO A 39 -8.55 29.41 -14.93
N SER A 40 -8.99 29.08 -16.14
CA SER A 40 -9.57 30.02 -17.10
C SER A 40 -11.09 29.88 -17.18
N PHE A 41 -11.77 31.02 -17.30
CA PHE A 41 -13.21 31.09 -17.55
C PHE A 41 -13.58 31.04 -19.04
N SER A 42 -12.60 30.93 -19.94
CA SER A 42 -12.82 30.78 -21.38
C SER A 42 -12.05 29.58 -21.90
N TRP A 43 -12.78 28.56 -22.36
CA TRP A 43 -12.24 27.29 -22.84
C TRP A 43 -12.17 27.23 -24.37
N GLY A 44 -12.87 28.12 -25.07
CA GLY A 44 -12.93 28.09 -26.52
C GLY A 44 -13.46 29.37 -27.14
N ARG A 45 -13.38 29.45 -28.47
CA ARG A 45 -13.93 30.55 -29.27
C ARG A 45 -14.48 30.00 -30.59
N GLY A 46 -15.73 30.35 -30.90
CA GLY A 46 -16.39 29.91 -32.12
C GLY A 46 -16.53 28.39 -32.15
N ARG A 47 -15.97 27.76 -33.18
CA ARG A 47 -16.02 26.29 -33.40
C ARG A 47 -14.81 25.55 -32.80
N VAL A 48 -14.02 26.21 -31.95
CA VAL A 48 -12.84 25.63 -31.31
C VAL A 48 -13.03 25.64 -29.80
N THR A 49 -12.80 24.50 -29.14
CA THR A 49 -12.79 24.37 -27.69
C THR A 49 -11.56 23.60 -27.22
N LEU A 50 -11.14 23.84 -25.98
CA LEU A 50 -10.05 23.15 -25.30
C LEU A 50 -10.61 22.16 -24.28
N LEU A 51 -9.88 21.07 -24.05
CA LEU A 51 -10.20 20.04 -23.07
C LEU A 51 -8.92 19.45 -22.47
N GLY A 52 -9.02 18.84 -21.28
CA GLY A 52 -7.85 18.27 -20.62
C GLY A 52 -6.79 19.32 -20.25
N ASP A 53 -5.52 18.90 -20.27
CA ASP A 53 -4.38 19.74 -19.89
C ASP A 53 -4.25 21.02 -20.73
N SER A 54 -4.85 21.07 -21.93
CA SER A 54 -4.83 22.27 -22.78
C SER A 54 -5.55 23.48 -22.13
N ILE A 55 -6.48 23.24 -21.19
CA ILE A 55 -7.23 24.29 -20.48
C ILE A 55 -7.11 24.21 -18.96
N HIS A 56 -6.84 23.03 -18.40
CA HIS A 56 -6.82 22.82 -16.95
C HIS A 56 -5.69 21.92 -16.44
N ALA A 57 -4.51 21.99 -17.06
CA ALA A 57 -3.30 21.36 -16.52
C ALA A 57 -3.12 21.68 -15.03
N MET A 58 -3.05 20.64 -14.20
CA MET A 58 -3.03 20.73 -12.75
C MET A 58 -1.88 19.92 -12.14
N GLN A 59 -1.54 20.22 -10.89
CA GLN A 59 -0.54 19.43 -10.17
C GLN A 59 -1.00 17.98 -9.97
N PRO A 60 -0.08 16.99 -10.00
CA PRO A 60 -0.44 15.57 -9.99
C PRO A 60 -0.87 15.04 -8.62
N ASN A 61 -0.97 15.89 -7.59
CA ASN A 61 -1.15 15.48 -6.18
C ASN A 61 -2.43 14.68 -5.90
N LEU A 62 -3.43 14.77 -6.77
CA LEU A 62 -4.68 14.00 -6.68
C LEU A 62 -4.81 12.93 -7.79
N GLY A 63 -3.88 12.90 -8.75
CA GLY A 63 -3.97 12.00 -9.91
C GLY A 63 -5.20 12.23 -10.81
N GLN A 64 -5.82 13.42 -10.77
CA GLN A 64 -7.13 13.67 -11.42
C GLN A 64 -7.05 14.28 -12.83
N GLY A 65 -5.90 14.74 -13.31
CA GLY A 65 -5.81 15.39 -14.63
C GLY A 65 -6.37 14.53 -15.77
N GLY A 66 -5.95 13.26 -15.84
CA GLY A 66 -6.47 12.29 -16.81
C GLY A 66 -7.96 12.00 -16.65
N CYS A 67 -8.44 11.82 -15.41
CA CYS A 67 -9.86 11.63 -15.13
C CYS A 67 -10.70 12.81 -15.61
N MET A 68 -10.22 14.05 -15.40
CA MET A 68 -10.91 15.25 -15.87
C MET A 68 -10.97 15.32 -17.39
N ALA A 69 -9.89 14.95 -18.08
CA ALA A 69 -9.87 14.90 -19.55
C ALA A 69 -10.86 13.85 -20.12
N ILE A 70 -11.02 12.71 -19.44
CA ILE A 70 -12.00 11.68 -19.82
C ILE A 70 -13.42 12.21 -19.61
N GLU A 71 -13.70 12.77 -18.43
CA GLU A 71 -15.00 13.36 -18.13
C GLU A 71 -15.35 14.51 -19.11
N ASP A 72 -14.36 15.32 -19.51
CA ASP A 72 -14.53 16.35 -20.52
C ASP A 72 -14.90 15.78 -21.88
N SER A 73 -14.18 14.75 -22.33
CA SER A 73 -14.42 14.09 -23.61
C SER A 73 -15.82 13.51 -23.69
N TYR A 74 -16.26 12.86 -22.61
CA TYR A 74 -17.63 12.34 -22.48
C TYR A 74 -18.67 13.47 -22.55
N GLN A 75 -18.48 14.54 -21.77
CA GLN A 75 -19.42 15.64 -21.73
C GLN A 75 -19.49 16.39 -23.07
N LEU A 76 -18.36 16.56 -23.75
CA LEU A 76 -18.30 17.15 -25.08
C LEU A 76 -19.05 16.29 -26.10
N ALA A 77 -18.81 14.98 -26.13
CA ALA A 77 -19.53 14.07 -27.01
C ALA A 77 -21.04 14.11 -26.76
N LEU A 78 -21.46 14.14 -25.49
CA LEU A 78 -22.87 14.22 -25.10
C LEU A 78 -23.55 15.50 -25.60
N GLU A 79 -22.90 16.67 -25.48
CA GLU A 79 -23.50 17.93 -25.95
C GLU A 79 -23.51 18.03 -27.48
N LEU A 80 -22.51 17.46 -28.16
CA LEU A 80 -22.50 17.37 -29.62
C LEU A 80 -23.59 16.42 -30.13
N ASP A 81 -23.79 15.28 -29.48
CA ASP A 81 -24.83 14.31 -29.85
C ASP A 81 -26.24 14.92 -29.70
N LYS A 82 -26.51 15.60 -28.58
CA LYS A 82 -27.77 16.36 -28.39
C LYS A 82 -28.00 17.39 -29.49
N ALA A 83 -26.97 18.17 -29.83
CA ALA A 83 -27.08 19.19 -30.87
C ALA A 83 -27.28 18.57 -32.27
N TRP A 84 -26.68 17.41 -32.52
CA TRP A 84 -26.89 16.62 -33.73
C TRP A 84 -28.34 16.11 -33.83
N GLU A 85 -28.86 15.48 -32.79
CA GLU A 85 -30.26 15.04 -32.76
C GLU A 85 -31.25 16.19 -32.98
N GLN A 86 -31.00 17.34 -32.35
CA GLN A 86 -31.85 18.52 -32.50
C GLN A 86 -31.80 19.07 -33.94
N SER A 87 -30.63 19.03 -34.58
CA SER A 87 -30.45 19.40 -35.99
C SER A 87 -31.30 18.49 -36.90
N ILE A 88 -31.26 17.18 -36.69
CA ILE A 88 -32.10 16.22 -37.44
C ILE A 88 -33.59 16.50 -37.23
N LYS A 89 -34.03 16.68 -35.98
CA LYS A 89 -35.44 16.89 -35.64
C LYS A 89 -36.00 18.21 -36.20
N SER A 90 -35.19 19.26 -36.24
CA SER A 90 -35.60 20.59 -36.69
C SER A 90 -35.38 20.85 -38.18
N GLY A 91 -34.57 20.03 -38.87
CA GLY A 91 -34.13 20.28 -40.24
C GLY A 91 -33.20 21.49 -40.39
N SER A 92 -32.70 22.04 -39.29
CA SER A 92 -31.82 23.22 -39.26
C SER A 92 -30.35 22.81 -39.08
N PRO A 93 -29.38 23.62 -39.55
CA PRO A 93 -27.95 23.32 -39.35
C PRO A 93 -27.58 23.21 -37.87
N MET A 94 -26.73 22.24 -37.54
CA MET A 94 -26.25 22.02 -36.17
C MET A 94 -25.55 23.26 -35.59
N ASP A 95 -26.03 23.74 -34.44
CA ASP A 95 -25.38 24.82 -33.68
C ASP A 95 -24.25 24.28 -32.81
N VAL A 96 -23.10 24.08 -33.45
CA VAL A 96 -21.87 23.62 -32.79
C VAL A 96 -21.42 24.60 -31.71
N VAL A 97 -21.56 25.91 -31.92
CA VAL A 97 -21.03 26.91 -30.97
C VAL A 97 -21.76 26.84 -29.64
N SER A 98 -23.09 26.69 -29.68
CA SER A 98 -23.88 26.51 -28.46
C SER A 98 -23.55 25.18 -27.76
N ALA A 99 -23.36 24.09 -28.51
CA ALA A 99 -22.95 22.81 -27.93
C ALA A 99 -21.61 22.89 -27.18
N LEU A 100 -20.61 23.57 -27.77
CA LEU A 100 -19.30 23.77 -27.12
C LEU A 100 -19.41 24.63 -25.84
N LYS A 101 -20.28 25.65 -25.84
CA LYS A 101 -20.54 26.46 -24.63
C LYS A 101 -21.27 25.68 -23.54
N SER A 102 -22.20 24.79 -23.90
CA SER A 102 -22.87 23.90 -22.96
C SER A 102 -21.89 22.94 -22.29
N TYR A 103 -20.99 22.35 -23.07
CA TYR A 103 -19.88 21.53 -22.58
C TYR A 103 -19.05 22.30 -21.55
N GLU A 104 -18.57 23.49 -21.93
CA GLU A 104 -17.74 24.33 -21.08
C GLU A 104 -18.45 24.68 -19.76
N SER A 105 -19.72 25.06 -19.83
CA SER A 105 -20.54 25.41 -18.65
C SER A 105 -20.75 24.22 -17.71
N ALA A 106 -20.94 23.03 -18.27
CA ALA A 106 -21.11 21.81 -17.48
C ALA A 106 -19.82 21.38 -16.74
N ARG A 107 -18.64 21.67 -17.31
CA ARG A 107 -17.35 21.20 -16.81
C ARG A 107 -16.60 22.19 -15.91
N LYS A 108 -16.73 23.49 -16.16
CA LYS A 108 -15.97 24.55 -15.47
C LYS A 108 -15.92 24.41 -13.95
N LEU A 109 -17.07 24.25 -13.31
CA LEU A 109 -17.14 24.21 -11.84
C LEU A 109 -16.42 22.98 -11.27
N ARG A 110 -16.69 21.79 -11.86
CA ARG A 110 -16.07 20.53 -11.48
C ARG A 110 -14.54 20.62 -11.58
N VAL A 111 -14.04 21.10 -12.71
CA VAL A 111 -12.61 21.23 -12.97
C VAL A 111 -11.96 22.26 -12.05
N ALA A 112 -12.58 23.43 -11.84
CA ALA A 112 -12.03 24.47 -10.97
C ALA A 112 -11.88 23.99 -9.52
N ILE A 113 -12.85 23.23 -9.01
CA ILE A 113 -12.78 22.64 -7.66
C ILE A 113 -11.64 21.62 -7.57
N ILE A 114 -11.56 20.68 -8.52
CA ILE A 114 -10.50 19.65 -8.52
C ILE A 114 -9.12 20.29 -8.63
N HIS A 115 -8.96 21.30 -9.49
CA HIS A 115 -7.73 22.05 -9.62
C HIS A 115 -7.32 22.74 -8.31
N GLY A 116 -8.28 23.40 -7.63
CA GLY A 116 -8.05 24.02 -6.33
C GLY A 116 -7.63 23.01 -5.27
N LEU A 117 -8.31 21.86 -5.21
CA LEU A 117 -7.98 20.77 -4.29
C LEU A 117 -6.59 20.18 -4.57
N ALA A 118 -6.18 20.05 -5.83
CA ALA A 118 -4.86 19.54 -6.20
C ALA A 118 -3.72 20.43 -5.69
N ARG A 119 -3.89 21.77 -5.79
CA ARG A 119 -2.96 22.74 -5.20
C ARG A 119 -2.97 22.68 -3.67
N LEU A 120 -4.15 22.60 -3.06
CA LEU A 120 -4.28 22.51 -1.61
C LEU A 120 -3.62 21.24 -1.06
N ALA A 121 -3.75 20.10 -1.74
CA ALA A 121 -3.10 18.85 -1.37
C ALA A 121 -1.57 18.97 -1.36
N ALA A 122 -0.98 19.67 -2.34
CA ALA A 122 0.46 19.97 -2.35
C ALA A 122 0.88 20.78 -1.12
N ILE A 123 0.15 21.86 -0.84
CA ILE A 123 0.43 22.72 0.31
C ILE A 123 0.34 21.89 1.58
N MET A 124 -0.77 21.17 1.78
CA MET A 124 -0.97 20.31 2.95
C MET A 124 0.17 19.31 3.10
N ALA A 125 0.54 18.56 2.06
CA ALA A 125 1.63 17.58 2.12
C ALA A 125 2.96 18.23 2.53
N SER A 126 3.25 19.44 2.05
CA SER A 126 4.47 20.17 2.41
C SER A 126 4.44 20.79 3.81
N THR A 127 3.26 21.15 4.32
CA THR A 127 3.06 21.77 5.64
C THR A 127 2.53 20.81 6.69
N TYR A 128 2.51 19.50 6.42
CA TYR A 128 1.81 18.49 7.24
C TYR A 128 2.50 18.15 8.58
N LYS A 129 3.78 18.49 8.74
CA LYS A 129 4.58 18.19 9.96
C LYS A 129 3.90 18.61 11.28
N PRO A 130 3.34 19.83 11.44
CA PRO A 130 2.75 20.28 12.70
C PRO A 130 1.45 19.55 13.07
N TYR A 131 0.67 19.10 12.09
CA TYR A 131 -0.63 18.45 12.32
C TYR A 131 -0.50 16.99 12.78
N LEU A 132 0.55 16.30 12.34
CA LEU A 132 0.88 14.94 12.78
C LEU A 132 1.58 14.88 14.15
N GLY A 133 1.80 16.03 14.81
CA GLY A 133 2.45 16.08 16.13
C GLY A 133 3.97 15.96 16.09
N VAL A 134 4.59 16.01 14.91
CA VAL A 134 6.04 16.07 14.74
C VAL A 134 6.48 17.51 14.49
N GLY A 135 7.00 18.13 15.54
CA GLY A 135 7.58 19.48 15.50
C GLY A 135 6.59 20.60 15.78
N LEU A 136 6.35 20.88 17.07
CA LEU A 136 5.58 22.05 17.53
C LEU A 136 6.40 23.35 17.57
N GLY A 137 7.66 23.33 17.10
CA GLY A 137 8.53 24.49 17.21
C GLY A 137 8.56 25.04 18.66
N PRO A 138 8.46 26.37 18.88
CA PRO A 138 8.52 26.99 20.21
C PRO A 138 7.40 26.58 21.20
N LEU A 139 6.38 25.85 20.73
CA LEU A 139 5.19 25.48 21.52
C LEU A 139 5.19 24.01 21.98
N SER A 140 6.35 23.35 21.96
CA SER A 140 6.50 21.96 22.42
C SER A 140 6.08 21.73 23.88
N PHE A 141 6.01 22.79 24.71
CA PHE A 141 5.57 22.70 26.10
C PHE A 141 4.10 22.30 26.27
N LEU A 142 3.25 22.53 25.26
CA LEU A 142 1.81 22.21 25.32
C LEU A 142 1.51 20.70 25.26
N THR A 143 2.45 19.86 24.80
CA THR A 143 2.28 18.39 24.81
C THR A 143 2.33 17.79 26.22
N LYS A 144 2.89 18.52 27.20
CA LYS A 144 2.91 18.10 28.61
C LYS A 144 1.53 18.14 29.27
N PHE A 145 0.65 19.02 28.79
CA PHE A 145 -0.74 19.05 29.23
C PHE A 145 -1.53 18.10 28.33
N ARG A 146 -1.87 16.92 28.87
CA ARG A 146 -2.67 15.85 28.24
C ARG A 146 -4.12 16.27 27.89
N ILE A 147 -4.36 17.55 27.60
CA ILE A 147 -5.66 18.11 27.26
C ILE A 147 -5.72 18.21 25.73
N PRO A 148 -6.57 17.41 25.04
CA PRO A 148 -6.74 17.54 23.61
C PRO A 148 -7.33 18.93 23.32
N HIS A 149 -6.57 19.76 22.61
CA HIS A 149 -7.00 21.11 22.23
C HIS A 149 -8.36 21.02 21.51
N PRO A 150 -9.38 21.84 21.85
CA PRO A 150 -10.72 21.76 21.22
C PRO A 150 -10.72 21.80 19.68
N GLY A 151 -9.78 22.53 19.06
CA GLY A 151 -9.61 22.53 17.60
C GLY A 151 -9.13 21.19 17.02
N ARG A 152 -8.48 20.34 17.83
CA ARG A 152 -8.01 19.00 17.46
C ARG A 152 -9.15 17.98 17.43
N VAL A 153 -10.12 18.12 18.34
CA VAL A 153 -11.33 17.27 18.38
C VAL A 153 -12.27 17.64 17.24
N GLY A 154 -12.55 18.94 17.06
CA GLY A 154 -13.36 19.41 15.93
C GLY A 154 -12.70 19.11 14.57
N GLY A 155 -11.38 19.28 14.45
CA GLY A 155 -10.62 18.94 13.24
C GLY A 155 -10.61 17.45 12.94
N ARG A 156 -10.54 16.58 13.96
CA ARG A 156 -10.62 15.12 13.78
C ARG A 156 -12.00 14.69 13.29
N ILE A 157 -13.09 15.23 13.84
CA ILE A 157 -14.45 14.95 13.35
C ILE A 157 -14.62 15.39 11.90
N PHE A 158 -14.14 16.59 11.55
CA PHE A 158 -14.20 17.09 10.17
C PHE A 158 -13.38 16.23 9.20
N ILE A 159 -12.22 15.73 9.63
CA ILE A 159 -11.41 14.81 8.83
C ILE A 159 -12.13 13.46 8.69
N ASP A 160 -12.57 12.85 9.78
CA ASP A 160 -13.12 11.49 9.77
C ASP A 160 -14.44 11.41 8.98
N ILE A 161 -15.24 12.47 8.97
CA ILE A 161 -16.52 12.52 8.24
C ILE A 161 -16.37 13.20 6.88
N GLY A 162 -15.70 14.35 6.83
CA GLY A 162 -15.60 15.18 5.63
C GLY A 162 -14.61 14.64 4.60
N MET A 163 -13.50 14.04 5.04
CA MET A 163 -12.47 13.55 4.12
C MET A 163 -12.95 12.36 3.28
N PRO A 164 -13.63 11.32 3.82
CA PRO A 164 -14.16 10.25 3.00
C PRO A 164 -15.18 10.73 1.96
N LEU A 165 -16.06 11.67 2.32
CA LEU A 165 -17.04 12.26 1.40
C LEU A 165 -16.35 13.05 0.29
N MET A 166 -15.37 13.88 0.65
CA MET A 166 -14.58 14.66 -0.30
C MET A 166 -13.77 13.75 -1.22
N LEU A 167 -13.07 12.74 -0.69
CA LEU A 167 -12.30 11.77 -1.47
C LEU A 167 -13.20 10.96 -2.40
N SER A 168 -14.38 10.53 -1.93
CA SER A 168 -15.37 9.86 -2.76
C SER A 168 -15.81 10.73 -3.94
N TRP A 169 -16.05 12.03 -3.71
CA TRP A 169 -16.41 12.97 -4.78
C TRP A 169 -15.24 13.31 -5.72
N VAL A 170 -14.01 13.39 -5.20
CA VAL A 170 -12.80 13.60 -6.00
C VAL A 170 -12.56 12.39 -6.91
N LEU A 171 -12.56 11.18 -6.34
CA LEU A 171 -12.23 9.93 -7.03
C LEU A 171 -13.37 9.42 -7.92
N GLY A 172 -14.60 9.41 -7.40
CA GLY A 172 -15.76 8.84 -8.06
C GLY A 172 -16.59 9.82 -8.87
N GLY A 173 -16.34 11.13 -8.73
CA GLY A 173 -17.16 12.17 -9.34
C GLY A 173 -18.53 12.33 -8.66
N ASN A 174 -19.47 12.98 -9.36
CA ASN A 174 -20.82 13.18 -8.82
C ASN A 174 -21.64 11.89 -8.89
N GLY A 175 -21.54 11.07 -7.83
CA GLY A 175 -22.17 9.75 -7.74
C GLY A 175 -23.70 9.73 -7.88
N SER A 176 -24.36 10.87 -7.69
CA SER A 176 -25.82 10.99 -7.81
C SER A 176 -26.35 10.85 -9.25
N LYS A 177 -25.49 10.95 -10.28
CA LYS A 177 -25.86 10.81 -11.70
C LYS A 177 -25.46 9.47 -12.32
N LEU A 178 -25.10 8.47 -11.51
CA LEU A 178 -24.55 7.18 -11.98
C LEU A 178 -25.58 6.04 -12.05
N GLU A 179 -26.89 6.35 -12.12
CA GLU A 179 -27.91 5.35 -12.40
C GLU A 179 -27.68 4.75 -13.81
N GLY A 180 -27.42 3.44 -13.88
CA GLY A 180 -27.21 2.71 -15.14
C GLY A 180 -25.78 2.21 -15.42
N ARG A 181 -24.79 2.43 -14.54
CA ARG A 181 -23.45 1.83 -14.72
C ARG A 181 -23.47 0.31 -14.55
N PRO A 182 -22.64 -0.45 -15.30
CA PRO A 182 -22.41 -1.87 -15.05
C PRO A 182 -21.94 -2.09 -13.61
N LEU A 183 -22.45 -3.16 -12.98
CA LEU A 183 -22.29 -3.51 -11.55
C LEU A 183 -20.85 -3.65 -11.04
N HIS A 184 -19.84 -3.59 -11.90
CA HIS A 184 -18.46 -4.02 -11.62
C HIS A 184 -17.52 -2.83 -11.32
N CYS A 185 -18.07 -1.62 -11.19
CA CYS A 185 -17.32 -0.40 -10.89
C CYS A 185 -17.95 0.42 -9.75
N ARG A 186 -18.75 -0.20 -8.87
CA ARG A 186 -19.37 0.53 -7.77
C ARG A 186 -18.42 0.56 -6.57
N LEU A 187 -18.21 1.74 -5.99
CA LEU A 187 -17.59 1.87 -4.66
C LEU A 187 -18.35 1.11 -3.56
N THR A 188 -19.62 0.72 -3.80
CA THR A 188 -20.39 -0.16 -2.91
C THR A 188 -19.97 -1.63 -2.98
N ASP A 189 -19.18 -2.04 -3.98
CA ASP A 189 -18.41 -3.30 -3.97
C ASP A 189 -17.21 -3.18 -3.02
N LYS A 190 -17.41 -2.44 -1.91
CA LYS A 190 -16.41 -1.88 -1.02
C LYS A 190 -15.29 -2.88 -0.75
N ALA A 191 -14.05 -2.40 -0.80
CA ALA A 191 -12.98 -3.02 -0.02
C ALA A 191 -13.50 -3.22 1.42
N SER A 192 -13.23 -4.39 2.00
CA SER A 192 -13.75 -4.84 3.29
C SER A 192 -13.98 -3.70 4.30
N ASP A 193 -15.15 -3.72 4.95
CA ASP A 193 -15.51 -2.78 6.02
C ASP A 193 -14.66 -2.93 7.29
N GLN A 194 -13.78 -3.93 7.33
CA GLN A 194 -12.91 -4.24 8.45
C GLN A 194 -11.67 -3.32 8.53
N LEU A 195 -11.51 -2.33 7.64
CA LEU A 195 -10.34 -1.45 7.63
C LEU A 195 -10.05 -0.85 9.01
N GLN A 196 -11.07 -0.31 9.70
CA GLN A 196 -10.87 0.27 11.03
C GLN A 196 -10.40 -0.76 12.07
N LYS A 197 -10.88 -2.00 11.97
CA LYS A 197 -10.43 -3.12 12.80
C LYS A 197 -8.96 -3.43 12.52
N TRP A 198 -8.56 -3.48 11.26
CA TRP A 198 -7.17 -3.74 10.85
C TRP A 198 -6.17 -2.66 11.28
N PHE A 199 -6.61 -1.42 11.52
CA PHE A 199 -5.76 -0.37 12.09
C PHE A 199 -5.55 -0.49 13.61
N GLN A 200 -6.31 -1.35 14.29
CA GLN A 200 -6.30 -1.49 15.75
C GLN A 200 -5.91 -2.90 16.22
N ASP A 201 -6.02 -3.89 15.33
CA ASP A 201 -5.82 -5.30 15.61
C ASP A 201 -4.96 -5.92 14.49
N ASP A 202 -3.66 -5.99 14.75
CA ASP A 202 -2.66 -6.55 13.83
C ASP A 202 -2.96 -8.02 13.50
N ASP A 203 -3.50 -8.80 14.44
CA ASP A 203 -3.88 -10.19 14.17
C ASP A 203 -5.04 -10.27 13.18
N SER A 204 -6.01 -9.36 13.27
CA SER A 204 -7.10 -9.29 12.28
C SER A 204 -6.61 -8.85 10.90
N LEU A 205 -5.62 -7.96 10.83
CA LEU A 205 -4.98 -7.57 9.58
C LEU A 205 -4.21 -8.75 8.97
N GLU A 206 -3.43 -9.48 9.78
CA GLU A 206 -2.65 -10.63 9.34
C GLU A 206 -3.54 -11.79 8.86
N ARG A 207 -4.66 -12.06 9.55
CA ARG A 207 -5.65 -13.04 9.07
C ARG A 207 -6.26 -12.66 7.72
N ALA A 208 -6.36 -11.37 7.43
CA ALA A 208 -6.86 -10.87 6.14
C ALA A 208 -5.79 -10.89 5.03
N LEU A 209 -4.51 -11.12 5.35
CA LEU A 209 -3.46 -11.21 4.34
C LEU A 209 -3.66 -12.44 3.45
N ASN A 210 -3.96 -12.15 2.19
CA ASN A 210 -3.98 -13.14 1.12
C ASN A 210 -2.53 -13.32 0.61
N GLY A 211 -1.90 -14.45 0.95
CA GLY A 211 -0.53 -14.77 0.56
C GLY A 211 0.03 -16.04 1.21
N GLU A 212 0.98 -16.68 0.54
CA GLU A 212 1.68 -17.86 1.04
C GLU A 212 2.83 -17.44 1.97
N TRP A 213 3.04 -18.17 3.06
CA TRP A 213 4.07 -17.87 4.05
C TRP A 213 5.32 -18.70 3.77
N PHE A 214 6.48 -18.04 3.86
CA PHE A 214 7.76 -18.65 3.58
C PHE A 214 8.82 -18.24 4.61
N LEU A 215 9.76 -19.15 4.88
CA LEU A 215 11.01 -18.86 5.56
C LEU A 215 12.14 -18.76 4.53
N PHE A 216 12.77 -17.59 4.45
CA PHE A 216 13.89 -17.33 3.55
C PHE A 216 15.21 -17.35 4.33
N PRO A 217 16.20 -18.18 3.96
CA PRO A 217 17.48 -18.19 4.66
C PRO A 217 18.17 -16.82 4.59
N ILE A 218 18.78 -16.40 5.69
CA ILE A 218 19.56 -15.17 5.80
C ILE A 218 21.05 -15.54 5.81
N GLY A 219 21.87 -14.82 5.03
CA GLY A 219 23.33 -15.00 5.06
C GLY A 219 23.93 -16.03 4.10
N GLN A 220 23.12 -16.66 3.22
CA GLN A 220 23.65 -17.51 2.16
C GLN A 220 23.90 -16.71 0.87
N ALA A 221 25.15 -16.72 0.39
CA ALA A 221 25.56 -16.20 -0.92
C ALA A 221 25.23 -17.19 -2.06
N ASN A 222 24.04 -17.81 -2.02
CA ASN A 222 23.59 -18.74 -3.04
C ASN A 222 22.58 -18.02 -3.95
N PRO A 223 22.71 -18.08 -5.29
CA PRO A 223 21.84 -17.34 -6.20
C PRO A 223 20.36 -17.82 -6.17
N ASP A 224 20.11 -19.05 -5.71
CA ASP A 224 18.76 -19.63 -5.58
C ASP A 224 18.49 -20.10 -4.13
N PRO A 225 18.06 -19.22 -3.21
CA PRO A 225 17.71 -19.63 -1.86
C PRO A 225 16.44 -20.48 -1.89
N VAL A 226 16.55 -21.73 -1.43
CA VAL A 226 15.39 -22.62 -1.27
C VAL A 226 14.55 -22.11 -0.10
N ALA A 227 13.52 -21.34 -0.42
CA ALA A 227 12.56 -20.88 0.58
C ALA A 227 11.70 -22.05 1.07
N ILE A 228 11.44 -22.08 2.36
CA ILE A 228 10.62 -23.13 2.97
C ILE A 228 9.18 -22.63 3.06
N PHE A 229 8.26 -23.34 2.42
CA PHE A 229 6.83 -23.04 2.49
C PHE A 229 6.22 -23.47 3.83
N LEU A 230 5.42 -22.60 4.42
CA LEU A 230 4.64 -22.86 5.63
C LEU A 230 3.16 -23.06 5.26
N GLY A 231 2.69 -24.30 5.41
CA GLY A 231 1.29 -24.65 5.16
C GLY A 231 0.35 -24.07 6.23
N ARG A 232 -0.85 -23.64 5.79
CA ARG A 232 -1.91 -23.13 6.67
C ARG A 232 -2.89 -24.24 7.09
N ASP A 233 -2.35 -25.38 7.52
CA ASP A 233 -3.16 -26.53 7.96
C ASP A 233 -2.92 -26.78 9.45
N GLU A 234 -3.97 -26.68 10.25
CA GLU A 234 -3.90 -26.84 11.71
C GLU A 234 -3.53 -28.27 12.14
N LYS A 235 -3.72 -29.26 11.26
CA LYS A 235 -3.38 -30.67 11.54
C LYS A 235 -1.93 -31.01 11.18
N ASN A 236 -1.29 -30.19 10.35
CA ASN A 236 0.07 -30.44 9.87
C ASN A 236 1.06 -29.56 10.62
N ILE A 237 1.65 -30.13 11.68
CA ILE A 237 2.76 -29.50 12.40
C ILE A 237 4.01 -29.63 11.54
N CYS A 238 4.80 -28.56 11.47
CA CYS A 238 6.07 -28.55 10.76
C CYS A 238 7.22 -28.66 11.78
N THR A 239 7.97 -29.75 11.74
CA THR A 239 9.07 -30.01 12.69
C THR A 239 10.41 -29.60 12.10
N ILE A 240 11.23 -28.94 12.91
CA ILE A 240 12.54 -28.40 12.55
C ILE A 240 13.61 -29.11 13.36
N GLY A 241 14.66 -29.59 12.70
CA GLY A 241 15.78 -30.24 13.35
C GLY A 241 16.93 -30.54 12.40
N SER A 242 17.98 -31.19 12.91
CA SER A 242 19.12 -31.61 12.09
C SER A 242 18.96 -33.00 11.46
N ALA A 243 17.86 -33.71 11.72
CA ALA A 243 17.56 -35.01 11.11
C ALA A 243 16.05 -35.21 10.89
N SER A 244 15.67 -36.03 9.89
CA SER A 244 14.28 -36.44 9.71
C SER A 244 13.82 -37.33 10.84
N HIS A 245 12.58 -37.15 11.32
CA HIS A 245 11.96 -38.02 12.32
C HIS A 245 10.70 -38.67 11.70
N PRO A 246 10.76 -39.95 11.28
CA PRO A 246 9.67 -40.61 10.57
C PRO A 246 8.42 -40.85 11.45
N ASP A 247 8.57 -40.78 12.77
CA ASP A 247 7.49 -41.03 13.73
C ASP A 247 6.58 -39.80 13.96
N ILE A 248 6.96 -38.63 13.45
CA ILE A 248 6.18 -37.39 13.56
C ILE A 248 5.43 -37.16 12.24
N LEU A 249 4.10 -37.24 12.30
CA LEU A 249 3.23 -36.91 11.17
C LEU A 249 3.26 -35.39 10.91
N GLY A 250 3.72 -34.99 9.72
CA GLY A 250 3.78 -33.59 9.33
C GLY A 250 4.88 -33.28 8.32
N ALA A 251 5.09 -31.98 8.06
CA ALA A 251 6.22 -31.52 7.26
C ALA A 251 7.49 -31.51 8.13
N SER A 252 8.64 -31.89 7.56
CA SER A 252 9.93 -31.85 8.27
C SER A 252 10.92 -30.98 7.50
N ILE A 253 11.52 -30.03 8.21
CA ILE A 253 12.58 -29.15 7.73
C ILE A 253 13.89 -29.61 8.38
N ILE A 254 14.86 -29.96 7.54
CA ILE A 254 16.18 -30.38 7.99
C ILE A 254 17.14 -29.22 7.80
N ILE A 255 17.77 -28.76 8.87
CA ILE A 255 18.78 -27.70 8.84
C ILE A 255 20.13 -28.31 9.24
N ASN A 256 21.08 -28.30 8.30
CA ASN A 256 22.41 -28.86 8.51
C ASN A 256 23.32 -27.88 9.25
N SER A 257 23.10 -27.72 10.56
CA SER A 257 23.96 -26.90 11.42
C SER A 257 24.31 -27.62 12.71
N PRO A 258 25.58 -27.54 13.17
CA PRO A 258 26.00 -28.18 14.41
C PRO A 258 25.28 -27.60 15.65
N GLN A 259 24.70 -26.40 15.53
CA GLN A 259 23.94 -25.76 16.60
C GLN A 259 22.43 -26.05 16.54
N VAL A 260 21.98 -26.88 15.58
CA VAL A 260 20.60 -27.31 15.48
C VAL A 260 20.46 -28.72 16.04
N SER A 261 19.80 -28.85 17.19
CA SER A 261 19.43 -30.14 17.79
C SER A 261 18.63 -31.04 16.83
N LYS A 262 18.69 -32.37 17.05
CA LYS A 262 17.98 -33.37 16.22
C LYS A 262 16.48 -33.08 16.10
N LEU A 263 15.87 -32.70 17.22
CA LEU A 263 14.54 -32.14 17.34
C LEU A 263 14.71 -30.76 17.99
N HIS A 264 14.57 -29.69 17.21
CA HIS A 264 14.92 -28.34 17.67
C HIS A 264 13.68 -27.51 17.99
N ALA A 265 12.76 -27.40 17.03
CA ALA A 265 11.56 -26.60 17.16
C ALA A 265 10.42 -27.18 16.33
N GLN A 266 9.21 -26.66 16.56
CA GLN A 266 8.06 -26.92 15.72
C GLN A 266 7.33 -25.63 15.38
N ILE A 267 6.80 -25.58 14.17
CA ILE A 267 5.89 -24.53 13.70
C ILE A 267 4.50 -25.14 13.57
N SER A 268 3.52 -24.49 14.20
CA SER A 268 2.11 -24.86 14.11
C SER A 268 1.28 -23.69 13.59
N TYR A 269 0.21 -23.98 12.87
CA TYR A 269 -0.79 -22.99 12.46
C TYR A 269 -2.07 -23.20 13.28
N LYS A 270 -2.60 -22.14 13.89
CA LYS A 270 -3.81 -22.20 14.71
C LYS A 270 -4.55 -20.85 14.69
N ASP A 271 -5.86 -20.87 14.53
CA ASP A 271 -6.71 -19.67 14.61
C ASP A 271 -6.30 -18.56 13.61
N GLY A 272 -5.78 -18.97 12.45
CA GLY A 272 -5.31 -18.06 11.41
C GLY A 272 -3.88 -17.55 11.57
N LEU A 273 -3.14 -18.03 12.59
CA LEU A 273 -1.84 -17.51 12.99
C LEU A 273 -0.80 -18.63 13.11
N PHE A 274 0.47 -18.30 12.90
CA PHE A 274 1.59 -19.22 13.08
C PHE A 274 2.26 -19.10 14.45
N PHE A 275 2.64 -20.23 15.04
CA PHE A 275 3.33 -20.28 16.31
C PHE A 275 4.60 -21.10 16.16
N LEU A 276 5.64 -20.67 16.85
CA LEU A 276 6.92 -21.36 16.96
C LEU A 276 7.10 -21.85 18.39
N THR A 277 7.48 -23.10 18.57
CA THR A 277 7.76 -23.69 19.88
C THR A 277 9.15 -24.31 19.85
N ASP A 278 10.01 -23.89 20.76
CA ASP A 278 11.30 -24.54 21.00
C ASP A 278 11.08 -25.88 21.73
N LEU A 279 11.61 -26.97 21.19
CA LEU A 279 11.44 -28.33 21.74
C LEU A 279 12.59 -28.70 22.69
N GLN A 280 12.94 -27.78 23.58
CA GLN A 280 14.09 -27.89 24.50
C GLN A 280 15.40 -28.09 23.73
N SER A 281 15.62 -27.25 22.72
CA SER A 281 16.85 -27.30 21.95
C SER A 281 18.06 -26.89 22.80
N GLU A 282 19.22 -27.48 22.51
CA GLU A 282 20.46 -27.24 23.24
C GLU A 282 20.91 -25.77 23.14
N HIS A 283 20.81 -25.20 21.94
CA HIS A 283 21.26 -23.83 21.66
C HIS A 283 20.13 -22.78 21.68
N GLY A 284 18.87 -23.21 21.80
CA GLY A 284 17.70 -22.34 21.86
C GLY A 284 17.26 -21.78 20.51
N THR A 285 15.97 -21.48 20.43
CA THR A 285 15.35 -20.73 19.34
C THR A 285 15.21 -19.25 19.69
N TRP A 286 15.55 -18.36 18.75
CA TRP A 286 15.50 -16.91 18.94
C TRP A 286 14.61 -16.25 17.88
N ILE A 287 13.91 -15.19 18.27
CA ILE A 287 13.17 -14.32 17.36
C ILE A 287 13.73 -12.90 17.48
N THR A 288 14.00 -12.27 16.35
CA THR A 288 14.22 -10.83 16.24
C THR A 288 13.02 -10.20 15.57
N ASP A 289 12.31 -9.34 16.30
CA ASP A 289 11.11 -8.66 15.82
C ASP A 289 11.42 -7.51 14.84
N ASN A 290 10.37 -6.89 14.30
CA ASN A 290 10.46 -5.76 13.38
C ASN A 290 11.07 -4.48 14.01
N ASP A 291 11.11 -4.38 15.34
CA ASP A 291 11.76 -3.30 16.08
C ASP A 291 13.24 -3.62 16.37
N GLY A 292 13.75 -4.77 15.90
CA GLY A 292 15.11 -5.23 16.11
C GLY A 292 15.36 -5.84 17.50
N ARG A 293 14.32 -6.10 18.29
CA ARG A 293 14.47 -6.72 19.60
C ARG A 293 14.62 -8.22 19.44
N ARG A 294 15.76 -8.73 19.90
CA ARG A 294 16.09 -10.15 19.89
C ARG A 294 15.78 -10.79 21.23
N TYR A 295 14.97 -11.84 21.25
CA TYR A 295 14.63 -12.58 22.47
C TYR A 295 14.63 -14.09 22.23
N ARG A 296 14.96 -14.85 23.29
CA ARG A 296 14.95 -16.32 23.27
C ARG A 296 13.56 -16.82 23.60
N LEU A 297 13.10 -17.83 22.88
CA LEU A 297 11.84 -18.49 23.19
C LEU A 297 11.95 -19.36 24.45
N PRO A 298 10.95 -19.32 25.35
CA PRO A 298 10.87 -20.27 26.45
C PRO A 298 10.61 -21.69 25.90
N PRO A 299 11.34 -22.71 26.39
CA PRO A 299 11.14 -24.09 25.96
C PRO A 299 9.72 -24.58 26.17
N ASN A 300 9.21 -25.35 25.21
CA ASN A 300 7.86 -25.93 25.16
C ASN A 300 6.70 -24.93 25.24
N SER A 301 6.95 -23.63 25.06
CA SER A 301 5.91 -22.61 25.03
C SER A 301 5.74 -22.10 23.60
N PRO A 302 4.52 -22.12 23.03
CA PRO A 302 4.28 -21.52 21.73
C PRO A 302 4.42 -20.00 21.81
N ALA A 303 5.19 -19.45 20.87
CA ALA A 303 5.35 -18.01 20.69
C ALA A 303 4.89 -17.61 19.28
N ARG A 304 4.20 -16.48 19.19
CA ARG A 304 3.79 -15.89 17.91
C ARG A 304 5.02 -15.33 17.18
N PHE A 305 5.04 -15.48 15.86
CA PHE A 305 5.99 -14.78 14.99
C PHE A 305 5.26 -14.11 13.82
N HIS A 306 5.72 -12.94 13.42
CA HIS A 306 5.06 -12.05 12.47
C HIS A 306 5.77 -12.05 11.12
N PRO A 307 5.14 -11.51 10.06
CA PRO A 307 5.85 -11.22 8.82
C PRO A 307 7.06 -10.32 9.11
N TYR A 308 8.16 -10.61 8.43
CA TYR A 308 9.47 -9.96 8.56
C TYR A 308 10.30 -10.29 9.80
N ASP A 309 9.77 -11.02 10.79
CA ASP A 309 10.57 -11.55 11.88
C ASP A 309 11.75 -12.39 11.36
N ILE A 310 12.84 -12.36 12.11
CA ILE A 310 13.99 -13.23 11.88
C ILE A 310 13.98 -14.32 12.95
N ILE A 311 13.88 -15.57 12.51
CA ILE A 311 13.92 -16.74 13.37
C ILE A 311 15.30 -17.37 13.26
N GLU A 312 15.98 -17.59 14.39
CA GLU A 312 17.28 -18.23 14.45
C GLU A 312 17.21 -19.51 15.27
N PHE A 313 17.71 -20.61 14.70
CA PHE A 313 17.82 -21.90 15.38
C PHE A 313 19.26 -22.10 15.87
N GLY A 314 19.51 -21.79 17.13
CA GLY A 314 20.84 -21.86 17.76
C GLY A 314 21.83 -20.75 17.36
N SER A 315 22.05 -20.51 16.06
CA SER A 315 22.97 -19.49 15.53
C SER A 315 22.42 -18.68 14.36
N ASP A 316 23.10 -17.57 14.06
CA ASP A 316 22.94 -16.73 12.87
C ASP A 316 23.09 -17.52 11.55
N LYS A 317 23.87 -18.61 11.53
CA LYS A 317 24.02 -19.51 10.38
C LYS A 317 22.76 -20.32 10.06
N ALA A 318 21.80 -20.39 10.98
CA ALA A 318 20.50 -21.01 10.80
C ALA A 318 19.38 -19.97 11.02
N ALA A 319 19.56 -18.78 10.43
CA ALA A 319 18.61 -17.67 10.49
C ALA A 319 17.71 -17.63 9.25
N PHE A 320 16.42 -17.40 9.46
CA PHE A 320 15.41 -17.30 8.42
C PHE A 320 14.55 -16.07 8.59
N ARG A 321 14.30 -15.33 7.50
CA ARG A 321 13.35 -14.23 7.45
C ARG A 321 11.98 -14.74 7.05
N VAL A 322 10.97 -14.40 7.84
CA VAL A 322 9.57 -14.70 7.53
C VAL A 322 9.09 -13.74 6.45
N LYS A 323 8.55 -14.25 5.35
CA LYS A 323 7.94 -13.43 4.28
C LYS A 323 6.60 -13.99 3.86
N VAL A 324 5.69 -13.10 3.50
CA VAL A 324 4.39 -13.41 2.91
C VAL A 324 4.39 -12.91 1.47
N THR A 325 4.16 -13.79 0.50
CA THR A 325 4.16 -13.47 -0.94
C THR A 325 3.08 -14.23 -1.69
N ASN A 326 2.53 -13.63 -2.74
CA ASN A 326 1.55 -14.26 -3.64
C ASN A 326 2.19 -15.05 -4.79
N GLN A 327 3.50 -14.94 -4.96
CA GLN A 327 4.24 -15.68 -5.97
C GLN A 327 5.18 -16.66 -5.27
N PRO A 328 5.15 -17.95 -5.65
CA PRO A 328 6.15 -18.88 -5.17
C PRO A 328 7.53 -18.40 -5.65
N PRO A 329 8.56 -18.44 -4.79
CA PRO A 329 9.90 -18.10 -5.21
C PRO A 329 10.33 -19.04 -6.35
N PHE A 330 11.07 -18.51 -7.32
CA PHE A 330 11.58 -19.26 -8.47
C PHE A 330 12.26 -20.55 -8.00
N SER A 331 11.57 -21.68 -8.11
CA SER A 331 12.18 -23.00 -8.09
C SER A 331 11.42 -23.88 -9.09
N GLY A 332 12.14 -24.39 -10.09
CA GLY A 332 11.58 -25.18 -11.19
C GLY A 332 11.13 -26.60 -10.79
N LYS A 333 10.63 -26.83 -9.57
CA LYS A 333 10.13 -28.14 -9.14
C LYS A 333 8.77 -28.04 -8.47
N LYS A 334 7.85 -28.87 -8.96
CA LYS A 334 6.44 -29.02 -8.56
C LYS A 334 6.25 -29.05 -7.05
N ARG A 335 5.09 -28.53 -6.60
CA ARG A 335 4.47 -28.77 -5.29
C ARG A 335 4.40 -30.27 -5.00
N GLU A 336 5.42 -30.81 -4.35
CA GLU A 336 5.39 -32.10 -3.68
C GLU A 336 5.88 -31.89 -2.26
N THR A 337 5.13 -32.43 -1.30
CA THR A 337 5.49 -32.55 0.11
C THR A 337 6.75 -33.41 0.21
N LYS A 338 7.92 -32.78 0.08
CA LYS A 338 9.23 -33.45 0.14
C LYS A 338 10.07 -32.79 1.22
N VAL A 339 10.76 -33.64 1.97
CA VAL A 339 11.81 -33.32 2.93
C VAL A 339 12.67 -32.18 2.38
N LEU A 340 12.57 -31.00 2.99
CA LEU A 340 13.33 -29.82 2.59
C LEU A 340 14.63 -29.82 3.38
N SER A 341 15.73 -30.15 2.71
CA SER A 341 17.07 -29.99 3.24
C SER A 341 17.54 -28.56 2.99
N ALA A 342 17.64 -27.76 4.05
CA ALA A 342 18.41 -26.52 4.04
C ALA A 342 19.88 -26.91 4.34
N VAL A 343 20.76 -26.69 3.36
CA VAL A 343 22.22 -26.88 3.49
C VAL A 343 22.80 -25.77 4.33
#